data_AF-A0A9E4K9Q4-F1
#
_entry.id   AF-A0A9E4K9Q4-F1
#
_cell.length_a   1.000
_cell.length_b   1.000
_cell.length_c   1.000
_cell.angle_alpha   90.00
_cell.angle_beta   90.00
_cell.angle_gamma   90.00
#
_symmetry.space_group_name_H-M   'P 1'
#
loop_
_entity.id
_entity.type
_entity.pdbx_description
1 polymer ?
#
loop_
_entity_poly.entity_id
_entity_poly.type
_entity_poly.pdbx_seq_one_letter_code
_entity_poly.pdbx_strand_id
1 'polypeptide(L)'
;ATADRQDEAMRQVATAMTEMTATVKSVAGSAASAATAAENADHQAKHGSQVVDQTLNAIETLSQGVEQASNDMKALEEETAQVGVVVSVIKGIAEQTNLLALNAAIEAARAGEMGRGFAVVADEVRTLASRTQSSTREINDIIERLQQGARSTGGMIEGRRDDAVDTLKQAAQAGTALEEITRVVADIRDMNVEIASAAEEQEAVSLEIERNTASVGALSQQNKSSTSQTEATGLEMQAISKQISQLVGRFKID
;
A
#
# COMPACT_ATOMS: atom_id res chain seq x y z
N ALA A 1 37.14 37.84 -44.22
CA ALA A 1 36.00 37.02 -44.68
C ALA A 1 35.97 35.63 -44.04
N THR A 2 36.97 34.76 -44.25
CA THR A 2 37.02 33.42 -43.62
C THR A 2 37.33 33.49 -42.13
N ALA A 3 38.31 34.30 -41.71
CA ALA A 3 38.65 34.47 -40.29
C ALA A 3 37.49 35.08 -39.46
N ASP A 4 36.76 36.06 -40.01
CA ASP A 4 35.62 36.68 -39.32
C ASP A 4 34.44 35.71 -39.16
N ARG A 5 34.22 34.83 -40.14
CA ARG A 5 33.23 33.74 -40.03
C ARG A 5 33.63 32.71 -38.97
N GLN A 6 34.93 32.44 -38.84
CA GLN A 6 35.46 31.49 -37.86
C GLN A 6 35.36 32.03 -36.43
N ASP A 7 35.60 33.33 -36.23
CA ASP A 7 35.40 34.00 -34.93
C ASP A 7 33.93 33.97 -34.49
N GLU A 8 33.01 34.29 -35.41
CA GLU A 8 31.56 34.24 -35.15
C GLU A 8 31.09 32.83 -34.80
N ALA A 9 31.55 31.81 -35.55
CA ALA A 9 31.23 30.41 -35.25
C ALA A 9 31.73 30.00 -33.85
N MET A 10 32.95 30.42 -33.46
CA MET A 10 33.50 30.14 -32.14
C MET A 10 32.70 30.81 -31.01
N ARG A 11 32.24 32.04 -31.22
CA ARG A 11 31.36 32.73 -30.26
C ARG A 11 30.03 32.00 -30.07
N GLN A 12 29.42 31.55 -31.17
CA GLN A 12 28.18 30.77 -31.11
C GLN A 12 28.36 29.45 -30.35
N VAL A 13 29.47 28.74 -30.59
CA VAL A 13 29.80 27.52 -29.84
C VAL A 13 29.98 27.84 -28.36
N ALA A 14 30.72 28.90 -28.00
CA ALA A 14 30.93 29.28 -26.59
C ALA A 14 29.61 29.60 -25.86
N THR A 15 28.69 30.32 -26.52
CA THR A 15 27.35 30.56 -25.99
C THR A 15 26.56 29.26 -25.80
N ALA A 16 26.55 28.38 -26.80
CA ALA A 16 25.89 27.09 -26.71
C ALA A 16 26.46 26.21 -25.58
N MET A 17 27.79 26.26 -25.36
CA MET A 17 28.42 25.55 -24.25
C MET A 17 28.03 26.13 -22.88
N THR A 18 27.88 27.44 -22.77
CA THR A 18 27.40 28.07 -21.52
C THR A 18 25.96 27.65 -21.21
N GLU A 19 25.09 27.62 -22.21
CA GLU A 19 23.72 27.12 -22.08
C GLU A 19 23.68 25.61 -21.76
N MET A 20 24.58 24.82 -22.35
CA MET A 20 24.74 23.40 -22.07
C MET A 20 25.11 23.18 -20.60
N THR A 21 26.13 23.88 -20.07
CA THR A 21 26.52 23.80 -18.66
C THR A 21 25.37 24.16 -17.71
N ALA A 22 24.61 25.22 -18.03
CA ALA A 22 23.44 25.59 -17.23
C ALA A 22 22.36 24.49 -17.24
N THR A 23 22.11 23.88 -18.39
CA THR A 23 21.13 22.80 -18.54
C THR A 23 21.56 21.55 -17.79
N VAL A 24 22.83 21.15 -17.92
CA VAL A 24 23.41 20.00 -17.21
C VAL A 24 23.28 20.17 -15.70
N LYS A 25 23.57 21.35 -15.16
CA LYS A 25 23.40 21.66 -13.74
C LYS A 25 21.94 21.54 -13.28
N SER A 26 20.99 21.96 -14.13
CA SER A 26 19.56 21.78 -13.87
C SER A 26 19.15 20.31 -13.88
N VAL A 27 19.71 19.49 -14.78
CA VAL A 27 19.46 18.04 -14.84
C VAL A 27 19.99 17.36 -13.58
N ALA A 28 21.21 17.65 -13.14
CA ALA A 28 21.77 17.14 -11.89
C ALA A 28 20.90 17.50 -10.67
N GLY A 29 20.46 18.75 -10.57
CA GLY A 29 19.55 19.20 -9.51
C GLY A 29 18.18 18.51 -9.53
N SER A 30 17.66 18.24 -10.73
CA SER A 30 16.39 17.52 -10.91
C SER A 30 16.53 16.05 -10.51
N ALA A 31 17.62 15.40 -10.90
CA ALA A 31 17.93 14.02 -10.52
C ALA A 31 18.09 13.89 -8.99
N ALA A 32 18.80 14.81 -8.35
CA ALA A 32 18.92 14.83 -6.88
C ALA A 32 17.55 14.99 -6.20
N SER A 33 16.70 15.90 -6.69
CA SER A 33 15.36 16.10 -6.16
C SER A 33 14.47 14.86 -6.34
N ALA A 34 14.58 14.19 -7.49
CA ALA A 34 13.86 12.96 -7.78
C ALA A 34 14.34 11.79 -6.90
N ALA A 35 15.64 11.69 -6.61
CA ALA A 35 16.19 10.71 -5.68
C ALA A 35 15.63 10.90 -4.25
N THR A 36 15.56 12.15 -3.77
CA THR A 36 14.92 12.45 -2.46
C THR A 36 13.43 12.13 -2.47
N ALA A 37 12.72 12.42 -3.56
CA ALA A 37 11.31 12.06 -3.69
C ALA A 37 11.10 10.54 -3.67
N ALA A 38 11.96 9.78 -4.35
CA ALA A 38 11.97 8.33 -4.30
C ALA A 38 12.25 7.81 -2.88
N GLU A 39 13.25 8.35 -2.17
CA GLU A 39 13.53 7.96 -0.78
C GLU A 39 12.32 8.21 0.16
N ASN A 40 11.63 9.33 0.00
CA ASN A 40 10.40 9.59 0.73
C ASN A 40 9.29 8.59 0.39
N ALA A 41 9.13 8.24 -0.89
CA ALA A 41 8.15 7.24 -1.33
C ALA A 41 8.46 5.84 -0.76
N ASP A 42 9.73 5.45 -0.69
CA ASP A 42 10.20 4.21 -0.08
C ASP A 42 9.84 4.16 1.41
N HIS A 43 10.08 5.25 2.14
CA HIS A 43 9.69 5.34 3.54
C HIS A 43 8.17 5.20 3.74
N GLN A 44 7.37 5.82 2.88
CA GLN A 44 5.91 5.72 2.96
C GLN A 44 5.40 4.32 2.58
N ALA A 45 6.00 3.67 1.58
CA ALA A 45 5.67 2.30 1.21
C ALA A 45 6.00 1.32 2.35
N LYS A 46 7.17 1.46 2.97
CA LYS A 46 7.56 0.66 4.15
C LYS A 46 6.64 0.90 5.34
N HIS A 47 6.25 2.14 5.61
CA HIS A 47 5.28 2.43 6.65
C HIS A 47 3.91 1.80 6.33
N GLY A 48 3.45 1.89 5.09
CA GLY A 48 2.25 1.20 4.62
C GLY A 48 2.33 -0.32 4.85
N SER A 49 3.49 -0.94 4.57
CA SER A 49 3.70 -2.37 4.78
C SER A 49 3.54 -2.74 6.25
N GLN A 50 4.11 -1.94 7.16
CA GLN A 50 3.94 -2.14 8.60
C GLN A 50 2.48 -2.05 9.05
N VAL A 51 1.70 -1.12 8.48
CA VAL A 51 0.27 -1.00 8.78
C VAL A 51 -0.51 -2.21 8.26
N VAL A 52 -0.15 -2.73 7.09
CA VAL A 52 -0.74 -3.97 6.55
C VAL A 52 -0.41 -5.16 7.46
N ASP A 53 0.83 -5.30 7.92
CA ASP A 53 1.24 -6.37 8.84
C ASP A 53 0.47 -6.30 10.17
N GLN A 54 0.30 -5.10 10.72
CA GLN A 54 -0.53 -4.89 11.92
C GLN A 54 -1.99 -5.28 11.67
N THR A 55 -2.51 -4.98 10.49
CA THR A 55 -3.88 -5.34 10.09
C THR A 55 -4.03 -6.85 9.97
N LEU A 56 -3.06 -7.55 9.38
CA LEU A 56 -3.04 -9.02 9.31
C LEU A 56 -3.09 -9.65 10.70
N ASN A 57 -2.25 -9.19 11.63
CA ASN A 57 -2.25 -9.66 13.02
C ASN A 57 -3.58 -9.41 13.74
N ALA A 58 -4.21 -8.26 13.50
CA ALA A 58 -5.51 -7.92 14.06
C ALA A 58 -6.62 -8.84 13.52
N ILE A 59 -6.59 -9.17 12.22
CA ILE A 59 -7.56 -10.09 11.59
C ILE A 59 -7.34 -11.53 12.06
N GLU A 60 -6.10 -11.95 12.29
CA GLU A 60 -5.81 -13.27 12.86
C GLU A 60 -6.40 -13.40 14.28
N THR A 61 -6.20 -12.37 15.11
CA THR A 61 -6.82 -12.29 16.45
C THR A 61 -8.35 -12.29 16.37
N LEU A 62 -8.92 -11.54 15.43
CA LEU A 62 -10.36 -11.53 15.19
C LEU A 62 -10.87 -12.92 14.78
N SER A 63 -10.15 -13.62 13.92
CA SER A 63 -10.51 -14.96 13.46
C SER A 63 -10.53 -15.98 14.61
N GLN A 64 -9.56 -15.91 15.52
CA GLN A 64 -9.55 -16.71 16.75
C GLN A 64 -10.75 -16.38 17.65
N GLY A 65 -11.09 -15.09 17.79
CA GLY A 65 -12.27 -14.67 18.57
C GLY A 65 -13.59 -15.15 17.97
N VAL A 66 -13.72 -15.12 16.63
CA VAL A 66 -14.87 -15.65 15.89
C VAL A 66 -14.99 -17.17 16.06
N GLU A 67 -13.88 -17.89 16.00
CA GLU A 67 -13.85 -19.34 16.23
C GLU A 67 -14.28 -19.70 17.66
N GLN A 68 -13.77 -18.98 18.66
CA GLN A 68 -14.19 -19.17 20.05
C GLN A 68 -15.69 -18.89 20.22
N ALA A 69 -16.20 -17.78 19.68
CA ALA A 69 -17.62 -17.45 19.76
C ALA A 69 -18.51 -18.51 19.07
N SER A 70 -18.03 -19.10 17.97
CA SER A 70 -18.71 -20.22 17.30
C SER A 70 -18.80 -21.45 18.21
N ASN A 71 -17.70 -21.79 18.89
CA ASN A 71 -17.66 -22.90 19.84
C ASN A 71 -18.58 -22.65 21.05
N ASP A 72 -18.59 -21.42 21.59
CA ASP A 72 -19.47 -21.05 22.70
C ASP A 72 -20.95 -21.13 22.31
N MET A 73 -21.31 -20.75 21.08
CA MET A 73 -22.68 -20.90 20.58
C MET A 73 -23.09 -22.38 20.42
N LYS A 74 -22.19 -23.23 19.95
CA LYS A 74 -22.43 -24.69 19.88
C LYS A 74 -22.63 -25.29 21.27
N ALA A 75 -21.79 -24.92 22.22
CA ALA A 75 -21.93 -25.36 23.61
C ALA A 75 -23.27 -24.90 24.21
N LEU A 76 -23.68 -23.65 23.96
CA LEU A 76 -24.98 -23.13 24.41
C LEU A 76 -26.16 -23.90 23.80
N GLU A 77 -26.07 -24.27 22.51
CA GLU A 77 -27.08 -25.09 21.85
C GLU A 77 -27.19 -26.49 22.50
N GLU A 78 -26.06 -27.12 22.81
CA GLU A 78 -26.02 -28.41 23.50
C GLU A 78 -26.57 -28.34 24.93
N GLU A 79 -26.14 -27.35 25.72
CA GLU A 79 -26.60 -27.15 27.10
C GLU A 79 -28.11 -26.88 27.15
N THR A 80 -28.61 -26.00 26.28
CA THR A 80 -30.06 -25.70 26.22
C THR A 80 -30.87 -26.91 25.77
N ALA A 81 -30.36 -27.73 24.86
CA ALA A 81 -30.98 -29.01 24.51
C ALA A 81 -31.05 -29.97 25.72
N GLN A 82 -29.98 -30.05 26.52
CA GLN A 82 -29.96 -30.88 27.72
C GLN A 82 -30.96 -30.39 28.78
N VAL A 83 -31.07 -29.07 28.99
CA VAL A 83 -32.10 -28.49 29.86
C VAL A 83 -33.50 -28.84 29.34
N GLY A 84 -33.73 -28.78 28.02
CA GLY A 84 -35.01 -29.17 27.41
C GLY A 84 -35.41 -30.61 27.74
N VAL A 85 -34.46 -31.55 27.73
CA VAL A 85 -34.70 -32.94 28.15
C VAL A 85 -35.13 -33.02 29.62
N VAL A 86 -34.46 -32.30 30.51
CA VAL A 86 -34.80 -32.28 31.94
C VAL A 86 -36.20 -31.70 32.17
N VAL A 87 -36.54 -30.61 31.49
CA VAL A 87 -37.88 -29.98 31.61
C VAL A 87 -38.97 -30.90 31.07
N SER A 88 -38.70 -31.66 30.01
CA SER A 88 -39.61 -32.71 29.49
C SER A 88 -39.86 -33.80 30.54
N VAL A 89 -38.83 -34.24 31.27
CA VAL A 89 -38.97 -35.20 32.38
C VAL A 89 -39.82 -34.62 33.51
N ILE A 90 -39.59 -33.36 33.92
CA ILE A 90 -40.38 -32.71 34.99
C ILE A 90 -41.85 -32.59 34.57
N LYS A 91 -42.12 -32.25 33.31
CA LYS A 91 -43.48 -32.22 32.76
C LYS A 91 -44.15 -33.59 32.87
N GLY A 92 -43.43 -34.66 32.50
CA GLY A 92 -43.90 -36.04 32.66
C GLY A 92 -44.20 -36.42 34.11
N ILE A 93 -43.32 -36.04 35.06
CA ILE A 93 -43.54 -36.27 36.50
C ILE A 93 -44.79 -35.51 36.98
N ALA A 94 -44.99 -34.27 36.53
CA ALA A 94 -46.15 -33.47 36.91
C ALA A 94 -47.46 -34.06 36.33
N GLU A 95 -47.45 -34.57 35.11
CA GLU A 95 -48.58 -35.33 34.52
C GLU A 95 -48.90 -36.61 35.31
N GLN A 96 -47.89 -37.39 35.68
CA GLN A 96 -48.08 -38.57 36.52
C GLN A 96 -48.60 -38.23 37.92
N THR A 97 -48.06 -37.16 38.53
CA THR A 97 -48.50 -36.68 39.85
C THR A 97 -49.95 -36.21 39.82
N ASN A 98 -50.35 -35.52 38.74
CA ASN A 98 -51.74 -35.10 38.54
C ASN A 98 -52.68 -36.31 38.40
N LEU A 99 -52.28 -37.36 37.68
CA LEU A 99 -53.02 -38.62 37.56
C LEU A 99 -53.13 -39.36 38.90
N LEU A 100 -52.05 -39.43 39.67
CA LEU A 100 -52.03 -40.04 41.01
C LEU A 100 -52.95 -39.29 41.98
N ALA A 101 -52.90 -37.95 41.96
CA ALA A 101 -53.75 -37.09 42.78
C ALA A 101 -55.23 -37.28 42.42
N LEU A 102 -55.56 -37.40 41.13
CA LEU A 102 -56.93 -37.69 40.69
C LEU A 102 -57.42 -39.04 41.22
N ASN A 103 -56.60 -40.09 41.12
CA ASN A 103 -56.95 -41.41 41.65
C ASN A 103 -57.15 -41.37 43.19
N ALA A 104 -56.31 -40.63 43.90
CA ALA A 104 -56.45 -40.43 45.34
C ALA A 104 -57.73 -39.67 45.71
N ALA A 105 -58.11 -38.64 44.95
CA ALA A 105 -59.36 -37.90 45.14
C ALA A 105 -60.59 -38.80 44.92
N ILE A 106 -60.55 -39.67 43.90
CA ILE A 106 -61.61 -40.66 43.63
C ILE A 106 -61.74 -41.64 44.81
N GLU A 107 -60.63 -42.18 45.31
CA GLU A 107 -60.66 -43.15 46.42
C GLU A 107 -61.06 -42.49 47.75
N ALA A 108 -60.65 -41.23 47.97
CA ALA A 108 -61.09 -40.43 49.12
C ALA A 108 -62.61 -40.18 49.10
N ALA A 109 -63.18 -39.89 47.92
CA ALA A 109 -64.64 -39.77 47.75
C ALA A 109 -65.35 -41.11 48.03
N ARG A 110 -64.72 -42.24 47.67
CA ARG A 110 -65.23 -43.58 47.90
C ARG A 110 -65.26 -43.98 49.38
N ALA A 111 -64.33 -43.46 50.18
CA ALA A 111 -64.24 -43.68 51.64
C ALA A 111 -65.24 -42.81 52.46
N GLY A 112 -65.99 -41.91 51.82
CA GLY A 112 -67.01 -41.08 52.47
C GLY A 112 -66.44 -40.11 53.52
N GLU A 113 -67.08 -40.01 54.69
CA GLU A 113 -66.66 -39.09 55.77
C GLU A 113 -65.23 -39.37 56.29
N MET A 114 -64.76 -40.62 56.27
CA MET A 114 -63.40 -40.98 56.70
C MET A 114 -62.32 -40.52 55.71
N GLY A 115 -62.68 -40.23 54.45
CA GLY A 115 -61.77 -39.80 53.38
C GLY A 115 -61.64 -38.28 53.23
N ARG A 116 -62.40 -37.48 53.99
CA ARG A 116 -62.46 -36.01 53.82
C ARG A 116 -61.10 -35.31 53.91
N GLY A 117 -60.25 -35.71 54.86
CA GLY A 117 -58.90 -35.16 54.98
C GLY A 117 -57.99 -35.53 53.80
N PHE A 118 -58.12 -36.76 53.28
CA PHE A 118 -57.39 -37.22 52.10
C PHE A 118 -57.84 -36.52 50.82
N ALA A 119 -59.13 -36.20 50.68
CA ALA A 119 -59.66 -35.48 49.54
C ALA A 119 -59.06 -34.07 49.42
N VAL A 120 -58.90 -33.35 50.53
CA VAL A 120 -58.28 -32.01 50.56
C VAL A 120 -56.81 -32.09 50.13
N VAL A 121 -56.07 -33.08 50.65
CA VAL A 121 -54.66 -33.28 50.25
C VAL A 121 -54.54 -33.64 48.77
N ALA A 122 -55.43 -34.48 48.25
CA ALA A 122 -55.43 -34.86 46.85
C ALA A 122 -55.68 -33.66 45.91
N ASP A 123 -56.62 -32.77 46.26
CA ASP A 123 -56.87 -31.55 45.47
C ASP A 123 -55.70 -30.54 45.54
N GLU A 124 -55.03 -30.43 46.68
CA GLU A 124 -53.83 -29.58 46.83
C GLU A 124 -52.67 -30.12 45.96
N VAL A 125 -52.44 -31.44 45.99
CA VAL A 125 -51.42 -32.09 45.13
C VAL A 125 -51.76 -31.91 43.65
N ARG A 126 -53.04 -32.03 43.28
CA ARG A 126 -53.51 -31.79 41.89
C ARG A 126 -53.23 -30.35 41.45
N THR A 127 -53.49 -29.38 42.32
CA THR A 127 -53.24 -27.96 42.07
C THR A 127 -51.74 -27.69 41.90
N LEU A 128 -50.89 -28.27 42.75
CA LEU A 128 -49.43 -28.19 42.61
C LEU A 128 -48.96 -28.79 41.29
N ALA A 129 -49.43 -29.98 40.93
CA ALA A 129 -49.07 -30.64 39.69
C ALA A 129 -49.46 -29.82 38.44
N SER A 130 -50.65 -29.21 38.45
CA SER A 130 -51.09 -28.30 37.38
C SER A 130 -50.21 -27.03 37.30
N ARG A 131 -49.80 -26.46 38.44
CA ARG A 131 -48.88 -25.31 38.47
C ARG A 131 -47.51 -25.70 37.91
N THR A 132 -46.96 -26.85 38.29
CA THR A 132 -45.69 -27.37 37.75
C THR A 132 -45.77 -27.59 36.23
N GLN A 133 -46.89 -28.11 35.70
CA GLN A 133 -47.08 -28.21 34.25
C GLN A 133 -47.11 -26.86 33.53
N SER A 134 -47.73 -25.84 34.14
CA SER A 134 -47.73 -24.48 33.57
C SER A 134 -46.33 -23.91 33.52
N SER A 135 -45.58 -23.99 34.63
CA SER A 135 -44.21 -23.48 34.69
C SER A 135 -43.26 -24.23 33.75
N THR A 136 -43.40 -25.55 33.61
CA THR A 136 -42.57 -26.32 32.65
C THR A 136 -42.89 -26.00 31.20
N ARG A 137 -44.13 -25.59 30.87
CA ARG A 137 -44.45 -25.05 29.54
C ARG A 137 -43.76 -23.70 29.30
N GLU A 138 -43.88 -22.77 30.24
CA GLU A 138 -43.21 -21.46 30.14
C GLU A 138 -41.68 -21.60 30.01
N ILE A 139 -41.07 -22.54 30.75
CA ILE A 139 -39.63 -22.82 30.64
C ILE A 139 -39.28 -23.41 29.27
N ASN A 140 -40.09 -24.31 28.71
CA ASN A 140 -39.86 -24.83 27.35
C ASN A 140 -39.90 -23.70 26.30
N ASP A 141 -40.85 -22.78 26.39
CA ASP A 141 -40.93 -21.63 25.47
C ASP A 141 -39.70 -20.71 25.57
N ILE A 142 -39.09 -20.62 26.76
CA ILE A 142 -37.81 -19.90 26.95
C ILE A 142 -36.66 -20.67 26.29
N ILE A 143 -36.60 -21.99 26.47
CA ILE A 143 -35.55 -22.85 25.88
C ILE A 143 -35.60 -22.82 24.36
N GLU A 144 -36.79 -22.91 23.75
CA GLU A 144 -36.93 -22.84 22.29
C GLU A 144 -36.44 -21.50 21.75
N ARG A 145 -36.76 -20.39 22.42
CA ARG A 145 -36.25 -19.06 22.06
C ARG A 145 -34.74 -18.94 22.22
N LEU A 146 -34.16 -19.53 23.27
CA LEU A 146 -32.71 -19.56 23.48
C LEU A 146 -32.01 -20.37 22.37
N GLN A 147 -32.52 -21.55 22.02
CA GLN A 147 -31.99 -22.37 20.94
C GLN A 147 -32.05 -21.66 19.59
N GLN A 148 -33.18 -21.02 19.28
CA GLN A 148 -33.33 -20.23 18.06
C GLN A 148 -32.35 -19.05 18.02
N GLY A 149 -32.18 -18.36 19.15
CA GLY A 149 -31.22 -17.27 19.30
C GLY A 149 -29.77 -17.73 19.12
N ALA A 150 -29.40 -18.87 19.70
CA ALA A 150 -28.08 -19.48 19.56
C ALA A 150 -27.79 -19.85 18.10
N ARG A 151 -28.71 -20.53 17.41
CA ARG A 151 -28.55 -20.88 15.98
C ARG A 151 -28.44 -19.65 15.08
N SER A 152 -29.29 -18.64 15.30
CA SER A 152 -29.24 -17.40 14.52
C SER A 152 -27.90 -16.68 14.72
N THR A 153 -27.40 -16.64 15.96
CA THR A 153 -26.12 -16.00 16.28
C THR A 153 -24.95 -16.80 15.70
N GLY A 154 -24.98 -18.12 15.81
CA GLY A 154 -24.01 -19.02 15.20
C GLY A 154 -23.88 -18.83 13.69
N GLY A 155 -25.00 -18.73 12.97
CA GLY A 155 -24.98 -18.47 11.52
C GLY A 155 -24.41 -17.09 11.15
N MET A 156 -24.65 -16.05 11.98
CA MET A 156 -24.01 -14.75 11.77
C MET A 156 -22.50 -14.80 12.00
N ILE A 157 -22.05 -15.53 13.03
CA ILE A 157 -20.62 -15.71 13.33
C ILE A 157 -19.92 -16.44 12.18
N GLU A 158 -20.56 -17.46 11.61
CA GLU A 158 -20.02 -18.21 10.46
C GLU A 158 -19.85 -17.32 9.22
N GLY A 159 -20.83 -16.46 8.90
CA GLY A 159 -20.67 -15.49 7.81
C GLY A 159 -19.53 -14.48 8.05
N ARG A 160 -19.29 -14.07 9.30
CA ARG A 160 -18.17 -13.16 9.64
C ARG A 160 -16.80 -13.82 9.56
N ARG A 161 -16.75 -15.15 9.66
CA ARG A 161 -15.51 -15.90 9.43
C ARG A 161 -15.07 -15.78 7.97
N ASP A 162 -16.01 -15.91 7.04
CA ASP A 162 -15.72 -15.79 5.60
C ASP A 162 -15.25 -14.37 5.25
N ASP A 163 -15.91 -13.35 5.79
CA ASP A 163 -15.50 -11.94 5.65
C ASP A 163 -14.05 -11.71 6.16
N ALA A 164 -13.68 -12.33 7.29
CA ALA A 164 -12.34 -12.22 7.85
C ALA A 164 -11.28 -12.87 6.94
N VAL A 165 -11.59 -14.04 6.35
CA VAL A 165 -10.70 -14.73 5.39
C VAL A 165 -10.48 -13.88 4.14
N ASP A 166 -11.55 -13.30 3.59
CA ASP A 166 -11.45 -12.43 2.41
C ASP A 166 -10.64 -11.16 2.71
N THR A 167 -10.84 -10.57 3.88
CA THR A 167 -10.06 -9.41 4.33
C THR A 167 -8.57 -9.75 4.46
N LEU A 168 -8.25 -10.94 4.98
CA LEU A 168 -6.86 -11.41 5.12
C LEU A 168 -6.19 -11.58 3.76
N LYS A 169 -6.92 -12.11 2.77
CA LYS A 169 -6.44 -12.20 1.38
C LYS A 169 -6.18 -10.83 0.76
N GLN A 170 -7.08 -9.87 0.95
CA GLN A 170 -6.92 -8.51 0.43
C GLN A 170 -5.75 -7.78 1.08
N ALA A 171 -5.58 -7.91 2.40
CA ALA A 171 -4.45 -7.35 3.12
C ALA A 171 -3.12 -7.94 2.64
N ALA A 172 -3.04 -9.26 2.43
CA ALA A 172 -1.86 -9.91 1.88
C ALA A 172 -1.51 -9.38 0.48
N GLN A 173 -2.51 -9.21 -0.40
CA GLN A 173 -2.31 -8.62 -1.74
C GLN A 173 -1.80 -7.18 -1.66
N ALA A 174 -2.32 -6.37 -0.73
CA ALA A 174 -1.83 -5.01 -0.49
C ALA A 174 -0.38 -5.01 -0.01
N GLY A 175 0.00 -5.96 0.86
CA GLY A 175 1.40 -6.15 1.29
C GLY A 175 2.34 -6.42 0.12
N THR A 176 2.00 -7.38 -0.74
CA THR A 176 2.79 -7.68 -1.95
C THR A 176 2.90 -6.47 -2.89
N ALA A 177 1.84 -5.70 -3.06
CA ALA A 177 1.88 -4.49 -3.89
C ALA A 177 2.82 -3.42 -3.31
N LEU A 178 2.87 -3.27 -1.98
CA LEU A 178 3.78 -2.35 -1.30
C LEU A 178 5.24 -2.79 -1.41
N GLU A 179 5.52 -4.10 -1.34
CA GLU A 179 6.85 -4.65 -1.63
C GLU A 179 7.29 -4.36 -3.07
N GLU A 180 6.41 -4.51 -4.05
CA GLU A 180 6.71 -4.19 -5.45
C GLU A 180 6.97 -2.70 -5.65
N ILE A 181 6.16 -1.83 -5.03
CA ILE A 181 6.39 -0.38 -5.03
C ILE A 181 7.77 -0.06 -4.44
N THR A 182 8.13 -0.69 -3.31
CA THR A 182 9.42 -0.49 -2.64
C THR A 182 10.59 -0.83 -3.57
N ARG A 183 10.48 -1.94 -4.32
CA ARG A 183 11.48 -2.33 -5.33
C ARG A 183 11.60 -1.32 -6.46
N VAL A 184 10.47 -0.92 -7.07
CA VAL A 184 10.46 0.03 -8.18
C VAL A 184 11.00 1.39 -7.75
N VAL A 185 10.68 1.83 -6.54
CA VAL A 185 11.19 3.09 -5.99
C VAL A 185 12.69 3.05 -5.75
N ALA A 186 13.23 1.91 -5.29
CA ALA A 186 14.68 1.72 -5.20
C ALA A 186 15.35 1.83 -6.57
N ASP A 187 14.80 1.20 -7.60
CA ASP A 187 15.32 1.30 -8.97
C ASP A 187 15.31 2.75 -9.49
N ILE A 188 14.25 3.53 -9.18
CA ILE A 188 14.15 4.95 -9.53
C ILE A 188 15.23 5.78 -8.80
N ARG A 189 15.50 5.47 -7.53
CA ARG A 189 16.56 6.15 -6.78
C ARG A 189 17.92 5.89 -7.41
N ASP A 190 18.23 4.64 -7.73
CA ASP A 190 19.51 4.26 -8.33
C ASP A 190 19.70 4.91 -9.71
N MET A 191 18.64 4.93 -10.53
CA MET A 191 18.65 5.62 -11.82
C MET A 191 18.92 7.13 -11.69
N ASN A 192 18.36 7.77 -10.66
CA ASN A 192 18.64 9.20 -10.43
C ASN A 192 20.08 9.45 -9.96
N VAL A 193 20.70 8.52 -9.24
CA VAL A 193 22.13 8.59 -8.90
C VAL A 193 22.98 8.51 -10.16
N GLU A 194 22.67 7.58 -11.07
CA GLU A 194 23.36 7.48 -12.36
C GLU A 194 23.20 8.72 -13.22
N ILE A 195 21.99 9.30 -13.29
CA ILE A 195 21.73 10.55 -14.03
C ILE A 195 22.55 11.70 -13.44
N ALA A 196 22.62 11.81 -12.11
CA ALA A 196 23.42 12.84 -11.45
C ALA A 196 24.92 12.70 -11.79
N SER A 197 25.47 11.48 -11.72
CA SER A 197 26.86 11.22 -12.12
C SER A 197 27.12 11.50 -13.61
N ALA A 198 26.21 11.09 -14.50
CA ALA A 198 26.33 11.39 -15.93
C ALA A 198 26.26 12.90 -16.22
N ALA A 199 25.46 13.64 -15.46
CA ALA A 199 25.41 15.10 -15.55
C ALA A 199 26.73 15.74 -15.07
N GLU A 200 27.34 15.26 -13.99
CA GLU A 200 28.66 15.74 -13.55
C GLU A 200 29.75 15.48 -14.61
N GLU A 201 29.73 14.31 -15.27
CA GLU A 201 30.63 14.02 -16.40
C GLU A 201 30.38 14.95 -17.59
N GLN A 202 29.11 15.20 -17.94
CA GLN A 202 28.76 16.14 -19.00
C GLN A 202 29.18 17.58 -18.69
N GLU A 203 29.15 18.00 -17.42
CA GLU A 203 29.64 19.32 -17.01
C GLU A 203 31.15 19.42 -17.25
N ALA A 204 31.91 18.40 -16.85
CA ALA A 204 33.36 18.35 -17.08
C ALA A 204 33.72 18.41 -18.57
N VAL A 205 33.02 17.64 -19.42
CA VAL A 205 33.20 17.65 -20.87
C VAL A 205 32.81 19.01 -21.47
N SER A 206 31.76 19.64 -20.95
CA SER A 206 31.31 20.95 -21.44
C SER A 206 32.36 22.04 -21.17
N LEU A 207 32.93 22.04 -19.96
CA LEU A 207 34.02 22.96 -19.60
C LEU A 207 35.29 22.71 -20.43
N GLU A 208 35.58 21.46 -20.80
CA GLU A 208 36.69 21.14 -21.69
C GLU A 208 36.47 21.67 -23.12
N ILE A 209 35.27 21.49 -23.67
CA ILE A 209 34.92 22.02 -25.00
C ILE A 209 34.97 23.55 -25.00
N GLU A 210 34.51 24.20 -23.94
CA GLU A 210 34.59 25.66 -23.79
C GLU A 210 36.06 26.14 -23.84
N ARG A 211 36.97 25.48 -23.09
CA ARG A 211 38.42 25.77 -23.13
C ARG A 211 39.02 25.53 -24.51
N ASN A 212 38.67 24.42 -25.17
CA ASN A 212 39.16 24.11 -26.50
C ASN A 212 38.67 25.14 -27.54
N THR A 213 37.42 25.57 -27.43
CA THR A 213 36.82 26.60 -28.30
C THR A 213 37.54 27.94 -28.13
N ALA A 214 37.83 28.34 -26.88
CA ALA A 214 38.60 29.55 -26.60
C ALA A 214 40.02 29.49 -27.17
N SER A 215 40.69 28.33 -27.06
CA SER A 215 42.03 28.10 -27.63
C SER A 215 42.03 28.21 -29.16
N VAL A 216 41.04 27.59 -29.83
CA VAL A 216 40.87 27.69 -31.28
C VAL A 216 40.58 29.13 -31.72
N GLY A 217 39.78 29.87 -30.94
CA GLY A 217 39.54 31.29 -31.17
C GLY A 217 40.84 32.11 -31.14
N ALA A 218 41.69 31.88 -30.13
CA ALA A 218 43.00 32.54 -30.03
C ALA A 218 43.92 32.19 -31.21
N LEU A 219 43.98 30.92 -31.63
CA LEU A 219 44.74 30.48 -32.80
C LEU A 219 44.22 31.10 -34.09
N SER A 220 42.90 31.22 -34.25
CA SER A 220 42.27 31.89 -35.40
C SER A 220 42.68 33.36 -35.49
N GLN A 221 42.70 34.06 -34.35
CA GLN A 221 43.13 35.46 -34.29
C GLN A 221 44.63 35.62 -34.62
N GLN A 222 45.48 34.71 -34.11
CA GLN A 222 46.90 34.68 -34.46
C GLN A 222 47.11 34.41 -35.96
N ASN A 223 46.32 33.52 -36.54
CA ASN A 223 46.39 33.19 -37.97
C ASN A 223 45.94 34.37 -38.84
N LYS A 224 44.90 35.10 -38.43
CA LYS A 224 44.46 36.36 -39.07
C LYS A 224 45.61 37.39 -39.08
N SER A 225 46.27 37.60 -37.94
CA SER A 225 47.43 38.50 -37.85
C SER A 225 48.58 38.06 -38.75
N SER A 226 48.91 36.76 -38.75
CA SER A 226 49.99 36.19 -39.56
C SER A 226 49.71 36.30 -41.07
N THR A 227 48.45 36.11 -41.47
CA THR A 227 48.02 36.25 -42.87
C THR A 227 48.13 37.71 -43.31
N SER A 228 47.65 38.66 -42.51
CA SER A 228 47.80 40.09 -42.81
C SER A 228 49.27 40.53 -42.90
N GLN A 229 50.13 40.00 -42.02
CA GLN A 229 51.57 40.24 -42.11
C GLN A 229 52.17 39.70 -43.41
N THR A 230 51.76 38.49 -43.81
CA THR A 230 52.22 37.85 -45.05
C THR A 230 51.76 38.63 -46.29
N GLU A 231 50.51 39.13 -46.30
CA GLU A 231 50.01 40.02 -47.35
C GLU A 231 50.83 41.31 -47.45
N ALA A 232 51.14 41.95 -46.32
CA ALA A 232 51.96 43.15 -46.29
C ALA A 232 53.38 42.91 -46.85
N THR A 233 54.05 41.84 -46.41
CA THR A 233 55.37 41.45 -46.93
C THR A 233 55.31 41.09 -48.42
N GLY A 234 54.23 40.45 -48.87
CA GLY A 234 54.01 40.16 -50.30
C GLY A 234 53.90 41.43 -51.15
N LEU A 235 53.19 42.46 -50.66
CA LEU A 235 53.10 43.77 -51.31
C LEU A 235 54.46 44.49 -51.35
N GLU A 236 55.25 44.43 -50.27
CA GLU A 236 56.61 44.97 -50.24
C GLU A 236 57.52 44.27 -51.26
N MET A 237 57.50 42.94 -51.31
CA MET A 237 58.26 42.18 -52.31
C MET A 237 57.85 42.54 -53.74
N GLN A 238 56.55 42.74 -53.99
CA GLN A 238 56.06 43.17 -55.30
C GLN A 238 56.58 44.57 -55.67
N ALA A 239 56.63 45.49 -54.70
CA ALA A 239 57.18 46.83 -54.89
C ALA A 239 58.69 46.79 -55.20
N ILE A 240 59.46 46.01 -54.43
CA ILE A 240 60.90 45.81 -54.65
C ILE A 240 61.15 45.17 -56.02
N SER A 241 60.37 44.16 -56.41
CA SER A 241 60.49 43.50 -57.71
C SER A 241 60.22 44.46 -58.88
N LYS A 242 59.23 45.37 -58.75
CA LYS A 242 59.00 46.45 -59.71
C LYS A 242 60.19 47.42 -59.78
N GLN A 243 60.76 47.82 -58.66
CA GLN A 243 61.94 48.70 -58.62
C GLN A 243 63.16 48.05 -59.30
N ILE A 244 63.43 46.78 -59.00
CA ILE A 244 64.52 46.02 -59.65
C ILE A 244 64.27 45.94 -61.17
N SER A 245 63.04 45.62 -61.59
CA SER A 245 62.70 45.56 -63.02
C SER A 245 62.91 46.90 -63.73
N GLN A 246 62.57 48.03 -63.08
CA GLN A 246 62.84 49.37 -63.60
C GLN A 246 64.35 49.67 -63.69
N LEU A 247 65.12 49.31 -62.66
CA LEU A 247 66.58 49.46 -62.66
C LEU A 247 67.23 48.67 -63.79
N VAL A 248 66.89 47.39 -63.93
CA VAL A 248 67.41 46.53 -65.02
C VAL A 248 66.98 47.05 -66.39
N GLY A 249 65.74 47.52 -66.54
CA GLY A 249 65.27 48.17 -67.77
C GLY A 249 66.08 49.43 -68.14
N ARG A 250 66.58 50.17 -67.14
CA ARG A 250 67.46 51.33 -67.34
C ARG A 250 68.86 50.97 -67.81
N PHE A 251 69.37 49.81 -67.42
CA PHE A 251 70.65 49.26 -67.91
C PHE A 251 70.53 48.55 -69.27
N LYS A 252 69.30 48.38 -69.78
CA LYS A 252 69.03 47.88 -71.12
C LYS A 252 69.10 49.03 -72.15
N ILE A 253 70.24 49.72 -72.18
CA ILE A 253 70.70 50.55 -73.30
C ILE A 253 72.15 50.15 -73.53
N ASP A 254 72.30 49.05 -74.27
CA ASP A 254 73.20 48.82 -75.40
C ASP A 254 72.86 47.45 -76.01
#